data_AF-A0A7X3MRN4-F1
#
_entry.id   AF-A0A7X3MRN4-F1
#
_cell.length_a   1.000
_cell.length_b   1.000
_cell.length_c   1.000
_cell.angle_alpha   90.00
_cell.angle_beta   90.00
_cell.angle_gamma   90.00
#
_symmetry.space_group_name_H-M   'P 1'
#
loop_
_entity.id
_entity.type
_entity.pdbx_description
1 polymer ?
#
loop_
_entity_poly.entity_id
_entity_poly.type
_entity_poly.pdbx_seq_one_letter_code
_entity_poly.pdbx_strand_id
1 'polypeptide(L)'
;MRFPKPLAFATLFITGTASISAQAADPVFTILPESPSGWIVTLKGNLRAQPTYPGADDLSFIGYPSFSLRRAGTVERFSAPDDGLSFSFLDDSTLRFGAVGRFVGGRYLEDDRRLLGLNKIKWAVEPGLFVEYWPVDFLRARAEIRHGINGHDGFVADLGLDAVQTFGAFTLSAGPRLSLGDSEFTRTYFGVTPEEAALNGQVEAYRPSGGITSVGATASASYVWSEQWTTTAFVSYRRLVGDAADSPIVRTFGSENQVGLGLTASYSFGIGR
;
A
#
# COMPACT_ATOMS: atom_id res chain seq x y z
N MET A 1 44.95 -8.81 -88.38
CA MET A 1 44.90 -7.34 -88.46
C MET A 1 45.50 -6.75 -87.17
N ARG A 2 46.52 -5.90 -87.33
CA ARG A 2 47.05 -4.82 -86.45
C ARG A 2 47.30 -5.09 -84.95
N PHE A 3 48.61 -5.19 -84.62
CA PHE A 3 49.27 -4.70 -83.39
C PHE A 3 48.99 -3.19 -83.14
N PRO A 4 49.18 -2.58 -81.93
CA PRO A 4 50.37 -2.76 -81.07
C PRO A 4 50.22 -2.59 -79.52
N LYS A 5 51.33 -2.92 -78.81
CA LYS A 5 51.77 -2.44 -77.46
C LYS A 5 51.87 -0.89 -77.47
N PRO A 6 51.96 -0.10 -76.36
CA PRO A 6 52.76 -0.28 -75.11
C PRO A 6 52.04 0.32 -73.84
N LEU A 7 52.57 0.44 -72.61
CA LEU A 7 53.66 1.28 -72.12
C LEU A 7 53.81 1.03 -70.61
N ALA A 8 55.05 0.93 -70.13
CA ALA A 8 55.38 0.85 -68.71
C ALA A 8 55.27 2.24 -68.06
N PHE A 9 54.75 2.30 -66.83
CA PHE A 9 54.94 3.42 -65.90
C PHE A 9 55.37 2.84 -64.55
N ALA A 10 56.62 3.11 -64.18
CA ALA A 10 57.15 2.83 -62.86
C ALA A 10 56.74 3.96 -61.92
N THR A 11 55.97 3.65 -60.88
CA THR A 11 55.57 4.61 -59.84
C THR A 11 56.53 4.48 -58.66
N LEU A 12 57.32 5.53 -58.43
CA LEU A 12 58.21 5.69 -57.29
C LEU A 12 57.35 6.08 -56.05
N PHE A 13 57.20 5.18 -55.07
CA PHE A 13 56.57 5.51 -53.79
C PHE A 13 57.62 6.12 -52.85
N ILE A 14 57.46 7.41 -52.55
CA ILE A 14 58.19 8.10 -51.47
C ILE A 14 57.48 7.78 -50.16
N THR A 15 58.10 6.97 -49.30
CA THR A 15 57.65 6.75 -47.93
C THR A 15 58.02 7.95 -47.06
N GLY A 16 57.06 8.84 -46.82
CA GLY A 16 57.17 9.87 -45.78
C GLY A 16 56.65 9.33 -44.45
N THR A 17 57.54 9.11 -43.48
CA THR A 17 57.15 8.85 -42.09
C THR A 17 56.78 10.17 -41.42
N ALA A 18 55.48 10.44 -41.29
CA ALA A 18 54.99 11.49 -40.42
C ALA A 18 54.97 10.96 -38.98
N SER A 19 55.86 11.48 -38.13
CA SER A 19 55.81 11.25 -36.68
C SER A 19 54.59 11.97 -36.11
N ILE A 20 53.50 11.24 -35.86
CA ILE A 20 52.38 11.75 -35.09
C ILE A 20 52.81 11.70 -33.63
N SER A 21 53.05 12.86 -33.03
CA SER A 21 53.20 12.97 -31.58
C SER A 21 51.89 12.53 -30.94
N ALA A 22 51.87 11.35 -30.32
CA ALA A 22 50.76 10.89 -29.50
C ALA A 22 50.67 11.81 -28.27
N GLN A 23 49.80 12.79 -28.33
CA GLN A 23 49.43 13.58 -27.17
C GLN A 23 48.59 12.66 -26.28
N ALA A 24 49.21 12.15 -25.22
CA ALA A 24 48.49 11.38 -24.20
C ALA A 24 47.37 12.29 -23.66
N ALA A 25 46.13 11.96 -23.97
CA ALA A 25 45.00 12.58 -23.32
C ALA A 25 45.11 12.24 -21.83
N ASP A 26 45.28 13.25 -20.98
CA ASP A 26 45.18 13.06 -19.54
C ASP A 26 43.85 12.33 -19.24
N PRO A 27 43.85 11.26 -18.43
CA PRO A 27 42.62 10.59 -18.08
C PRO A 27 41.77 11.60 -17.29
N VAL A 28 40.75 12.13 -17.95
CA VAL A 28 39.68 12.87 -17.28
C VAL A 28 38.96 11.83 -16.44
N PHE A 29 39.32 11.72 -15.17
CA PHE A 29 38.53 11.02 -14.18
C PHE A 29 37.19 11.77 -14.08
N THR A 30 36.19 11.30 -14.82
CA THR A 30 34.80 11.65 -14.51
C THR A 30 34.53 11.07 -13.13
N ILE A 31 34.48 11.94 -12.12
CA ILE A 31 33.97 11.60 -10.80
C ILE A 31 32.51 11.24 -11.07
N LEU A 32 32.20 9.94 -11.14
CA LEU A 32 30.81 9.50 -11.11
C LEU A 32 30.22 10.05 -9.81
N PRO A 33 29.03 10.69 -9.82
CA PRO A 33 28.42 11.13 -8.59
C PRO A 33 28.36 9.93 -7.65
N GLU A 34 29.00 10.07 -6.48
CA GLU A 34 28.97 9.06 -5.45
C GLU A 34 27.49 8.80 -5.16
N SER A 35 27.01 7.60 -5.48
CA SER A 35 25.63 7.25 -5.17
C SER A 35 25.49 7.40 -3.66
N PRO A 36 24.55 8.21 -3.16
CA PRO A 36 24.45 8.48 -1.73
C PRO A 36 24.48 7.16 -0.95
N SER A 37 25.56 6.90 -0.22
CA SER A 37 25.68 5.74 0.65
C SER A 37 24.85 6.00 1.89
N GLY A 38 24.02 5.03 2.27
CA GLY A 38 23.23 5.10 3.48
C GLY A 38 21.75 4.79 3.27
N TRP A 39 21.02 4.96 4.35
CA TRP A 39 19.60 4.69 4.46
C TRP A 39 18.88 5.93 4.98
N ILE A 40 17.63 6.11 4.58
CA ILE A 40 16.72 7.09 5.17
C ILE A 40 15.69 6.30 5.96
N VAL A 41 15.60 6.62 7.25
CA VAL A 41 14.59 6.09 8.17
C VAL A 41 13.51 7.15 8.28
N THR A 42 12.27 6.73 8.09
CA THR A 42 11.09 7.57 8.33
C THR A 42 10.30 6.98 9.49
N LEU A 43 10.24 7.71 10.60
CA LEU A 43 9.37 7.38 11.72
C LEU A 43 8.02 8.03 11.52
N LYS A 44 6.93 7.32 11.81
CA LYS A 44 5.56 7.76 11.59
C LYS A 44 4.75 7.59 12.87
N GLY A 45 4.02 8.63 13.27
CA GLY A 45 2.96 8.55 14.27
C GLY A 45 1.61 8.58 13.57
N ASN A 46 0.79 7.55 13.76
CA ASN A 46 -0.50 7.40 13.10
C ASN A 46 -1.63 7.53 14.12
N LEU A 47 -2.67 8.29 13.77
CA LEU A 47 -3.94 8.37 14.48
C LEU A 47 -5.05 8.02 13.50
N ARG A 48 -5.96 7.13 13.89
CA ARG A 48 -7.08 6.71 13.05
C ARG A 48 -8.37 6.64 13.86
N ALA A 49 -9.44 7.18 13.31
CA ALA A 49 -10.81 6.96 13.74
C ALA A 49 -11.46 6.02 12.71
N GLN A 50 -11.94 4.86 13.14
CA GLN A 50 -12.56 3.87 12.26
C GLN A 50 -13.60 3.05 13.04
N PRO A 51 -14.54 2.35 12.37
CA PRO A 51 -15.49 1.49 13.04
C PRO A 51 -14.79 0.52 13.99
N THR A 52 -15.31 0.35 15.19
CA THR A 52 -14.68 -0.47 16.25
C THR A 52 -14.45 -1.91 15.80
N TYR A 53 -15.37 -2.45 15.02
CA TYR A 53 -15.28 -3.71 14.31
C TYR A 53 -15.97 -3.58 12.93
N PRO A 54 -15.72 -4.49 11.98
CA PRO A 54 -16.40 -4.48 10.68
C PRO A 54 -17.93 -4.45 10.83
N GLY A 55 -18.56 -3.37 10.37
CA GLY A 55 -20.02 -3.19 10.41
C GLY A 55 -20.56 -2.39 11.59
N ALA A 56 -19.72 -2.00 12.55
CA ALA A 56 -20.13 -1.12 13.65
C ALA A 56 -20.55 0.27 13.14
N ASP A 57 -21.49 0.91 13.83
CA ASP A 57 -21.82 2.33 13.68
C ASP A 57 -20.94 3.23 14.58
N ASP A 58 -20.44 2.68 15.69
CA ASP A 58 -19.50 3.36 16.58
C ASP A 58 -18.06 3.38 16.07
N LEU A 59 -17.39 4.52 16.27
CA LEU A 59 -15.99 4.73 15.92
C LEU A 59 -15.07 4.55 17.13
N SER A 60 -13.99 3.82 16.91
CA SER A 60 -12.85 3.74 17.83
C SER A 60 -11.68 4.59 17.35
N PHE A 61 -10.93 5.14 18.29
CA PHE A 61 -9.70 5.89 18.01
C PHE A 61 -8.49 5.03 18.36
N ILE A 62 -7.59 4.83 17.40
CA ILE A 62 -6.35 4.09 17.60
C ILE A 62 -5.15 4.93 17.19
N GLY A 63 -4.13 4.94 18.05
CA GLY A 63 -2.83 5.52 17.76
C GLY A 63 -1.76 4.44 17.73
N TYR A 64 -0.88 4.46 16.73
CA TYR A 64 0.23 3.50 16.65
C TYR A 64 1.44 4.08 15.91
N PRO A 65 2.66 3.72 16.34
CA PRO A 65 3.87 4.07 15.60
C PRO A 65 4.03 3.15 14.39
N SER A 66 4.67 3.64 13.34
CA SER A 66 5.19 2.83 12.25
C SER A 66 6.49 3.43 11.71
N PHE A 67 7.22 2.68 10.88
CA PHE A 67 8.43 3.19 10.26
C PHE A 67 8.60 2.63 8.84
N SER A 68 9.37 3.34 8.02
CA SER A 68 9.85 2.87 6.72
C SER A 68 11.34 3.11 6.59
N LEU A 69 11.98 2.26 5.77
CA LEU A 69 13.39 2.34 5.47
C LEU A 69 13.56 2.37 3.94
N ARG A 70 14.36 3.29 3.43
CA ARG A 70 14.69 3.38 2.01
C ARG A 70 16.16 3.73 1.80
N ARG A 71 16.72 3.46 0.63
CA ARG A 71 18.10 3.86 0.32
C ARG A 71 18.21 5.38 0.23
N ALA A 72 19.35 5.92 0.65
CA ALA A 72 19.68 7.31 0.39
C ALA A 72 19.73 7.56 -1.15
N GLY A 73 19.27 8.73 -1.58
CA GLY A 73 19.21 9.08 -3.01
C GLY A 73 17.98 8.53 -3.77
N THR A 74 17.13 7.69 -3.17
CA THR A 74 15.84 7.32 -3.76
C THR A 74 14.76 8.35 -3.41
N VAL A 75 13.69 8.41 -4.19
CA VAL A 75 12.49 9.18 -3.82
C VAL A 75 11.69 8.44 -2.75
N GLU A 76 11.01 9.18 -1.87
CA GLU A 76 9.99 8.59 -0.98
C GLU A 76 8.86 8.06 -1.86
N ARG A 77 8.52 6.78 -1.69
CA ARG A 77 7.40 6.17 -2.40
C ARG A 77 6.10 6.59 -1.73
N PHE A 78 5.11 6.92 -2.54
CA PHE A 78 3.75 7.06 -2.03
C PHE A 78 3.26 5.73 -1.44
N SER A 79 2.61 5.80 -0.28
CA SER A 79 1.87 4.71 0.34
C SER A 79 0.51 5.28 0.72
N ALA A 80 -0.55 4.57 0.35
CA ALA A 80 -1.88 5.03 0.71
C ALA A 80 -2.04 4.93 2.24
N PRO A 81 -2.68 5.92 2.89
CA PRO A 81 -2.78 5.92 4.36
C PRO A 81 -3.60 4.77 4.94
N ASP A 82 -4.39 4.10 4.09
CA ASP A 82 -5.15 2.93 4.46
C ASP A 82 -4.42 1.61 4.22
N ASP A 83 -3.23 1.59 3.59
CA ASP A 83 -2.36 0.40 3.45
C ASP A 83 -2.07 -0.25 4.81
N GLY A 84 -1.85 -1.57 4.82
CA GLY A 84 -1.35 -2.24 6.01
C GLY A 84 0.11 -1.89 6.30
N LEU A 85 0.57 -2.20 7.52
CA LEU A 85 1.99 -2.10 7.88
C LEU A 85 2.80 -3.01 6.96
N SER A 86 3.61 -2.41 6.09
CA SER A 86 4.19 -3.11 4.94
C SER A 86 5.72 -3.14 5.00
N PHE A 87 6.30 -4.28 4.63
CA PHE A 87 7.74 -4.45 4.44
C PHE A 87 7.99 -5.02 3.04
N SER A 88 8.72 -4.28 2.20
CA SER A 88 8.96 -4.66 0.79
C SER A 88 10.17 -5.59 0.68
N PHE A 89 10.02 -6.74 0.02
CA PHE A 89 11.13 -7.62 -0.35
C PHE A 89 11.72 -7.22 -1.71
N LEU A 90 10.83 -6.87 -2.64
CA LEU A 90 11.15 -6.29 -3.94
C LEU A 90 10.64 -4.85 -3.95
N ASP A 91 11.52 -3.92 -4.33
CA ASP A 91 11.22 -2.48 -4.36
C ASP A 91 11.81 -1.85 -5.62
N ASP A 92 11.07 -1.94 -6.74
CA ASP A 92 11.44 -1.38 -8.04
C ASP A 92 10.56 -0.15 -8.40
N SER A 93 10.99 0.61 -9.41
CA SER A 93 10.27 1.66 -10.14
C SER A 93 8.79 1.38 -10.36
N THR A 94 8.46 0.17 -10.81
CA THR A 94 7.11 -0.13 -11.34
C THR A 94 6.38 -1.16 -10.47
N LEU A 95 7.11 -2.06 -9.80
CA LEU A 95 6.53 -3.19 -9.07
C LEU A 95 7.12 -3.29 -7.68
N ARG A 96 6.26 -3.52 -6.68
CA ARG A 96 6.66 -3.83 -5.31
C ARG A 96 5.91 -5.04 -4.81
N PHE A 97 6.61 -5.87 -4.06
CA PHE A 97 6.05 -7.06 -3.43
C PHE A 97 6.65 -7.22 -2.04
N GLY A 98 5.83 -7.62 -1.07
CA GLY A 98 6.27 -7.70 0.30
C GLY A 98 5.27 -8.32 1.25
N ALA A 99 5.66 -8.33 2.52
CA ALA A 99 4.77 -8.67 3.62
C ALA A 99 3.93 -7.48 4.06
N VAL A 100 2.72 -7.74 4.52
CA VAL A 100 1.82 -6.74 5.09
C VAL A 100 1.16 -7.27 6.36
N GLY A 101 0.83 -6.38 7.29
CA GLY A 101 0.08 -6.68 8.51
C GLY A 101 -1.00 -5.64 8.79
N ARG A 102 -2.16 -6.10 9.27
CA ARG A 102 -3.19 -5.22 9.87
C ARG A 102 -3.58 -5.67 11.27
N PHE A 103 -4.08 -4.71 12.04
CA PHE A 103 -4.75 -4.94 13.30
C PHE A 103 -6.24 -4.67 13.13
N VAL A 104 -7.07 -5.58 13.63
CA VAL A 104 -8.54 -5.47 13.60
C VAL A 104 -9.05 -5.51 15.03
N GLY A 105 -9.92 -4.55 15.36
CA GLY A 105 -10.57 -4.48 16.66
C GLY A 105 -11.45 -5.72 16.92
N GLY A 106 -11.66 -6.02 18.20
CA GLY A 106 -12.62 -7.04 18.61
C GLY A 106 -14.04 -6.50 18.63
N ARG A 107 -15.00 -7.38 18.91
CA ARG A 107 -16.40 -7.05 19.21
C ARG A 107 -16.73 -7.60 20.58
N TYR A 108 -16.94 -6.70 21.54
CA TYR A 108 -17.20 -7.02 22.94
C TYR A 108 -18.54 -6.46 23.40
N LEU A 109 -19.10 -7.05 24.46
CA LEU A 109 -20.38 -6.61 25.02
C LEU A 109 -20.30 -5.19 25.60
N GLU A 110 -19.11 -4.79 26.04
CA GLU A 110 -18.82 -3.47 26.57
C GLU A 110 -18.87 -2.38 25.49
N ASP A 111 -18.68 -2.76 24.22
CA ASP A 111 -18.80 -1.84 23.09
C ASP A 111 -20.27 -1.45 22.85
N ASP A 112 -21.17 -2.43 22.92
CA ASP A 112 -22.61 -2.24 22.78
C ASP A 112 -23.40 -3.31 23.55
N ARG A 113 -24.23 -2.87 24.51
CA ARG A 113 -25.06 -3.76 25.34
C ARG A 113 -26.09 -4.55 24.54
N ARG A 114 -26.46 -4.09 23.33
CA ARG A 114 -27.35 -4.80 22.41
C ARG A 114 -26.73 -6.10 21.88
N LEU A 115 -25.41 -6.27 22.02
CA LEU A 115 -24.69 -7.50 21.65
C LEU A 115 -24.84 -8.62 22.68
N LEU A 116 -25.61 -8.42 23.76
CA LEU A 116 -25.87 -9.46 24.76
C LEU A 116 -26.44 -10.72 24.09
N GLY A 117 -25.84 -11.88 24.35
CA GLY A 117 -26.24 -13.15 23.74
C GLY A 117 -25.52 -13.50 22.43
N LEU A 118 -24.77 -12.56 21.83
CA LEU A 118 -23.86 -12.84 20.72
C LEU A 118 -22.47 -13.23 21.23
N ASN A 119 -21.75 -14.05 20.48
CA ASN A 119 -20.37 -14.37 20.82
C ASN A 119 -19.46 -13.14 20.67
N LYS A 120 -18.56 -13.01 21.64
CA LYS A 120 -17.47 -12.04 21.59
C LYS A 120 -16.48 -12.42 20.49
N ILE A 121 -15.98 -11.41 19.77
CA ILE A 121 -14.90 -11.55 18.80
C ILE A 121 -13.67 -10.91 19.41
N LYS A 122 -12.57 -11.65 19.52
CA LYS A 122 -11.31 -11.08 20.02
C LYS A 122 -10.69 -10.16 18.95
N TRP A 123 -9.75 -9.31 19.36
CA TRP A 123 -8.92 -8.60 18.40
C TRP A 123 -8.17 -9.58 17.48
N ALA A 124 -7.94 -9.18 16.23
CA ALA A 124 -7.18 -9.98 15.27
C ALA A 124 -5.94 -9.24 14.78
N VAL A 125 -4.92 -10.01 14.42
CA VAL A 125 -3.83 -9.53 13.58
C VAL A 125 -3.89 -10.31 12.27
N GLU A 126 -3.75 -9.58 11.17
CA GLU A 126 -3.87 -10.11 9.82
C GLU A 126 -2.52 -10.00 9.09
N PRO A 127 -1.58 -10.95 9.27
CA PRO A 127 -0.40 -11.04 8.43
C PRO A 127 -0.76 -11.49 7.00
N GLY A 128 0.04 -11.06 6.03
CA GLY A 128 -0.19 -11.41 4.64
C GLY A 128 0.86 -10.89 3.69
N LEU A 129 0.49 -10.84 2.42
CA LEU A 129 1.33 -10.38 1.32
C LEU A 129 0.64 -9.26 0.55
N PHE A 130 1.45 -8.40 -0.06
CA PHE A 130 0.96 -7.37 -0.98
C PHE A 130 1.73 -7.39 -2.29
N VAL A 131 1.03 -6.98 -3.34
CA VAL A 131 1.59 -6.56 -4.63
C VAL A 131 1.14 -5.14 -4.89
N GLU A 132 2.06 -4.30 -5.34
CA GLU A 132 1.79 -2.94 -5.78
C GLU A 132 2.41 -2.72 -7.16
N TYR A 133 1.66 -2.08 -8.04
CA TYR A 133 2.02 -1.85 -9.43
C TYR A 133 1.71 -0.40 -9.84
N TRP A 134 2.68 0.25 -10.47
CA TRP A 134 2.58 1.62 -10.99
C TRP A 134 2.66 1.58 -12.52
N PRO A 135 1.53 1.36 -13.22
CA PRO A 135 1.53 1.37 -14.70
C PRO A 135 1.99 2.70 -15.29
N VAL A 136 1.71 3.80 -14.59
CA VAL A 136 2.13 5.16 -14.90
C VAL A 136 2.35 5.92 -13.59
N ASP A 137 3.13 7.00 -13.61
CA ASP A 137 3.58 7.71 -12.40
C ASP A 137 2.45 8.27 -11.52
N PHE A 138 1.26 8.49 -12.09
CA PHE A 138 0.10 9.01 -11.35
C PHE A 138 -0.92 7.93 -10.96
N LEU A 139 -0.73 6.67 -11.36
CA LEU A 139 -1.71 5.61 -11.12
C LEU A 139 -1.07 4.44 -10.40
N ARG A 140 -1.61 4.12 -9.23
CA ARG A 140 -1.15 3.02 -8.39
C ARG A 140 -2.24 1.97 -8.26
N ALA A 141 -1.92 0.73 -8.57
CA ALA A 141 -2.75 -0.42 -8.22
C ALA A 141 -2.10 -1.17 -7.06
N ARG A 142 -2.91 -1.63 -6.10
CA ARG A 142 -2.45 -2.46 -4.99
C ARG A 142 -3.42 -3.58 -4.72
N ALA A 143 -2.88 -4.76 -4.45
CA ALA A 143 -3.62 -5.91 -3.95
C ALA A 143 -2.95 -6.40 -2.67
N GLU A 144 -3.75 -6.73 -1.68
CA GLU A 144 -3.31 -7.37 -0.44
C GLU A 144 -4.16 -8.60 -0.17
N ILE A 145 -3.53 -9.67 0.31
CA ILE A 145 -4.23 -10.84 0.84
C ILE A 145 -3.65 -11.15 2.21
N ARG A 146 -4.53 -11.34 3.20
CA ARG A 146 -4.18 -11.51 4.60
C ARG A 146 -5.02 -12.61 5.24
N HIS A 147 -4.46 -13.25 6.24
CA HIS A 147 -5.11 -14.30 7.02
C HIS A 147 -5.26 -13.83 8.46
N GLY A 148 -6.44 -13.98 9.05
CA GLY A 148 -6.68 -13.64 10.44
C GLY A 148 -6.01 -14.59 11.43
N ILE A 149 -5.60 -14.05 12.57
CA ILE A 149 -5.15 -14.84 13.73
C ILE A 149 -5.81 -14.24 14.97
N ASN A 150 -6.24 -15.11 15.91
CA ASN A 150 -6.86 -14.82 17.22
C ASN A 150 -8.33 -14.36 17.19
N GLY A 151 -8.70 -13.37 16.37
CA GLY A 151 -10.08 -12.87 16.31
C GLY A 151 -10.96 -13.58 15.27
N HIS A 152 -10.37 -13.98 14.15
CA HIS A 152 -10.95 -14.82 13.11
C HIS A 152 -9.81 -15.62 12.45
N ASP A 153 -10.14 -16.71 11.78
CA ASP A 153 -9.18 -17.56 11.04
C ASP A 153 -9.47 -17.54 9.52
N GLY A 154 -10.22 -16.54 9.05
CA GLY A 154 -10.56 -16.35 7.65
C GLY A 154 -9.55 -15.52 6.86
N PHE A 155 -9.64 -15.59 5.53
CA PHE A 155 -8.90 -14.76 4.60
C PHE A 155 -9.66 -13.48 4.21
N VAL A 156 -8.90 -12.40 4.08
CA VAL A 156 -9.36 -11.10 3.59
C VAL A 156 -8.46 -10.65 2.45
N ALA A 157 -9.05 -10.10 1.40
CA ALA A 157 -8.32 -9.48 0.31
C ALA A 157 -8.81 -8.04 0.09
N ASP A 158 -7.87 -7.12 -0.11
CA ASP A 158 -8.19 -5.73 -0.46
C ASP A 158 -7.53 -5.37 -1.79
N LEU A 159 -8.32 -4.78 -2.68
CA LEU A 159 -7.86 -4.20 -3.93
C LEU A 159 -8.06 -2.69 -3.89
N GLY A 160 -7.04 -1.96 -4.32
CA GLY A 160 -7.04 -0.51 -4.43
C GLY A 160 -6.51 -0.05 -5.77
N LEU A 161 -7.08 1.03 -6.28
CA LEU A 161 -6.56 1.78 -7.41
C LEU A 161 -6.55 3.25 -7.00
N ASP A 162 -5.42 3.92 -7.03
CA ASP A 162 -5.24 5.30 -6.58
C ASP A 162 -4.72 6.17 -7.72
N ALA A 163 -5.39 7.29 -7.99
CA ALA A 163 -4.79 8.39 -8.72
C ALA A 163 -4.00 9.25 -7.73
N VAL A 164 -2.72 9.46 -7.99
CA VAL A 164 -1.77 10.17 -7.13
C VAL A 164 -1.18 11.34 -7.90
N GLN A 165 -1.25 12.53 -7.33
CA GLN A 165 -0.73 13.74 -7.97
C GLN A 165 0.02 14.60 -6.97
N THR A 166 1.23 15.01 -7.35
CA THR A 166 2.07 15.91 -6.57
C THR A 166 2.11 17.29 -7.23
N PHE A 167 1.90 18.34 -6.43
CA PHE A 167 2.04 19.74 -6.86
C PHE A 167 2.67 20.56 -5.73
N GLY A 168 3.85 21.11 -5.99
CA GLY A 168 4.63 21.79 -4.96
C GLY A 168 4.88 20.87 -3.75
N ALA A 169 4.48 21.33 -2.56
CA ALA A 169 4.61 20.58 -1.31
C ALA A 169 3.45 19.60 -1.04
N PHE A 170 2.41 19.57 -1.88
CA PHE A 170 1.26 18.69 -1.69
C PHE A 170 1.37 17.42 -2.51
N THR A 171 0.98 16.29 -1.94
CA THR A 171 0.65 15.06 -2.66
C THR A 171 -0.78 14.66 -2.33
N LEU A 172 -1.64 14.65 -3.33
CA LEU A 172 -3.02 14.18 -3.21
C LEU A 172 -3.14 12.77 -3.76
N SER A 173 -4.00 11.98 -3.12
CA SER A 173 -4.44 10.71 -3.71
C SER A 173 -5.94 10.53 -3.56
N ALA A 174 -6.55 9.84 -4.52
CA ALA A 174 -7.92 9.38 -4.39
C ALA A 174 -8.13 8.14 -5.25
N GLY A 175 -8.95 7.21 -4.79
CA GLY A 175 -9.41 6.14 -5.65
C GLY A 175 -10.20 5.03 -4.96
N PRO A 176 -10.77 4.10 -5.76
CA PRO A 176 -11.68 3.09 -5.27
C PRO A 176 -10.99 2.02 -4.41
N ARG A 177 -11.82 1.34 -3.62
CA ARG A 177 -11.48 0.19 -2.78
C ARG A 177 -12.49 -0.93 -3.01
N LEU A 178 -12.00 -2.16 -3.01
CA LEU A 178 -12.80 -3.38 -3.01
C LEU A 178 -12.23 -4.30 -1.93
N SER A 179 -13.08 -4.77 -1.02
CA SER A 179 -12.70 -5.77 -0.02
C SER A 179 -13.46 -7.06 -0.26
N LEU A 180 -12.77 -8.18 -0.09
CA LEU A 180 -13.31 -9.52 -0.14
C LEU A 180 -12.98 -10.26 1.15
N GLY A 181 -13.86 -11.15 1.56
CA GLY A 181 -13.65 -12.05 2.69
C GLY A 181 -14.18 -13.43 2.37
N ASP A 182 -13.52 -14.47 2.87
CA ASP A 182 -14.04 -15.83 2.74
C ASP A 182 -15.23 -16.08 3.68
N SER A 183 -15.77 -17.30 3.62
CA SER A 183 -16.89 -17.68 4.48
C SER A 183 -16.53 -17.65 5.97
N GLU A 184 -15.27 -17.89 6.32
CA GLU A 184 -14.85 -17.92 7.72
C GLU A 184 -14.84 -16.49 8.29
N PHE A 185 -14.17 -15.57 7.60
CA PHE A 185 -14.17 -14.15 7.94
C PHE A 185 -15.59 -13.59 8.02
N THR A 186 -16.41 -13.84 7.00
CA THR A 186 -17.77 -13.29 6.97
C THR A 186 -18.66 -13.89 8.05
N ARG A 187 -18.54 -15.18 8.37
CA ARG A 187 -19.31 -15.78 9.47
C ARG A 187 -18.87 -15.27 10.83
N THR A 188 -17.58 -14.99 11.04
CA THR A 188 -17.11 -14.42 12.30
C THR A 188 -17.71 -13.04 12.55
N TYR A 189 -17.63 -12.13 11.58
CA TYR A 189 -18.04 -10.74 11.79
C TYR A 189 -19.52 -10.46 11.51
N PHE A 190 -20.11 -11.14 10.53
CA PHE A 190 -21.45 -10.86 10.00
C PHE A 190 -22.46 -11.98 10.25
N GLY A 191 -22.02 -13.15 10.72
CA GLY A 191 -22.89 -14.29 11.02
C GLY A 191 -23.55 -14.24 12.39
N VAL A 192 -24.68 -14.94 12.51
CA VAL A 192 -25.42 -15.15 13.76
C VAL A 192 -25.85 -16.62 13.80
N THR A 193 -25.45 -17.38 14.81
CA THR A 193 -25.90 -18.77 14.97
C THR A 193 -27.35 -18.83 15.48
N PRO A 194 -28.08 -19.94 15.27
CA PRO A 194 -29.41 -20.11 15.85
C PRO A 194 -29.47 -19.94 17.37
N GLU A 195 -28.42 -20.37 18.08
CA GLU A 195 -28.29 -20.22 19.53
C GLU A 195 -28.10 -18.76 19.92
N GLU A 196 -27.22 -18.03 19.21
CA GLU A 196 -27.01 -16.60 19.43
C GLU A 196 -28.28 -15.80 19.16
N ALA A 197 -29.00 -16.09 18.08
CA ALA A 197 -30.27 -15.46 17.75
C ALA A 197 -31.31 -15.68 18.85
N ALA A 198 -31.41 -16.90 19.39
CA ALA A 198 -32.32 -17.23 20.48
C ALA A 198 -31.93 -16.55 21.81
N LEU A 199 -30.64 -16.42 22.11
CA LEU A 199 -30.14 -15.77 23.33
C LEU A 199 -30.23 -14.23 23.26
N ASN A 200 -29.99 -13.64 22.09
CA ASN A 200 -30.05 -12.20 21.88
C ASN A 200 -31.49 -11.70 21.73
N GLY A 201 -32.31 -12.38 20.94
CA GLY A 201 -33.72 -12.08 20.73
C GLY A 201 -34.03 -10.84 19.85
N GLN A 202 -33.01 -10.15 19.32
CA GLN A 202 -33.21 -8.97 18.44
C GLN A 202 -32.69 -9.19 17.01
N VAL A 203 -31.90 -10.24 16.78
CA VAL A 203 -31.38 -10.64 15.47
C VAL A 203 -31.78 -12.06 15.11
N GLU A 204 -31.98 -12.30 13.82
CA GLU A 204 -32.27 -13.63 13.29
C GLU A 204 -30.98 -14.41 12.99
N ALA A 205 -31.09 -15.74 12.99
CA ALA A 205 -29.99 -16.61 12.61
C ALA A 205 -29.62 -16.35 11.14
N TYR A 206 -28.33 -16.17 10.88
CA TYR A 206 -27.84 -15.73 9.59
C TYR A 206 -26.47 -16.32 9.29
N ARG A 207 -26.30 -16.91 8.10
CA ARG A 207 -25.10 -17.64 7.73
C ARG A 207 -24.53 -17.13 6.41
N PRO A 208 -23.59 -16.16 6.45
CA PRO A 208 -22.96 -15.64 5.24
C PRO A 208 -22.03 -16.67 4.59
N SER A 209 -21.78 -16.47 3.30
CA SER A 209 -21.08 -17.39 2.40
C SER A 209 -19.71 -16.88 1.92
N GLY A 210 -19.37 -15.61 2.18
CA GLY A 210 -18.14 -14.96 1.71
C GLY A 210 -18.36 -14.12 0.45
N GLY A 211 -17.27 -13.69 -0.19
CA GLY A 211 -17.29 -12.90 -1.42
C GLY A 211 -16.90 -11.43 -1.19
N ILE A 212 -17.45 -10.53 -1.99
CA ILE A 212 -17.20 -9.08 -1.84
C ILE A 212 -17.92 -8.62 -0.58
N THR A 213 -17.17 -8.08 0.37
CA THR A 213 -17.69 -7.59 1.65
C THR A 213 -17.91 -6.10 1.64
N SER A 214 -17.10 -5.34 0.88
CA SER A 214 -17.30 -3.90 0.75
C SER A 214 -16.77 -3.32 -0.56
N VAL A 215 -17.37 -2.20 -0.96
CA VAL A 215 -16.89 -1.30 -2.03
C VAL A 215 -16.73 0.09 -1.45
N GLY A 216 -15.77 0.87 -1.92
CA GLY A 216 -15.49 2.15 -1.31
C GLY A 216 -14.51 3.00 -2.07
N ALA A 217 -14.04 4.04 -1.39
CA ALA A 217 -12.95 4.89 -1.86
C ALA A 217 -12.17 5.46 -0.67
N THR A 218 -10.90 5.76 -0.92
CA THR A 218 -10.05 6.49 0.02
C THR A 218 -9.49 7.72 -0.69
N ALA A 219 -9.40 8.84 0.03
CA ALA A 219 -8.72 10.04 -0.43
C ALA A 219 -7.76 10.54 0.65
N SER A 220 -6.62 11.07 0.24
CA SER A 220 -5.61 11.62 1.15
C SER A 220 -4.97 12.89 0.63
N ALA A 221 -4.49 13.71 1.56
CA ALA A 221 -3.66 14.86 1.29
C ALA A 221 -2.44 14.83 2.20
N SER A 222 -1.26 14.78 1.60
CA SER A 222 0.03 14.89 2.27
C SER A 222 0.63 16.26 2.00
N TYR A 223 1.19 16.89 3.03
CA TYR A 223 1.90 18.16 2.94
C TYR A 223 3.30 18.03 3.51
N VAL A 224 4.29 18.39 2.71
CA VAL A 224 5.71 18.41 3.07
C VAL A 224 6.04 19.76 3.69
N TRP A 225 6.25 19.77 5.01
CA TRP A 225 6.59 20.99 5.76
C TRP A 225 8.07 21.36 5.62
N SER A 226 8.93 20.34 5.59
CA SER A 226 10.38 20.45 5.38
C SER A 226 10.91 19.16 4.78
N GLU A 227 12.21 19.09 4.48
CA GLU A 227 12.87 17.86 4.01
C GLU A 227 12.68 16.66 4.96
N GLN A 228 12.40 16.91 6.23
CA GLN A 228 12.25 15.88 7.27
C GLN A 228 10.78 15.66 7.63
N TRP A 229 9.94 16.69 7.60
CA TRP A 229 8.58 16.63 8.13
C TRP A 229 7.52 16.56 7.04
N THR A 230 6.63 15.57 7.15
CA THR A 230 5.42 15.46 6.32
C THR A 230 4.23 15.13 7.21
N THR A 231 3.08 15.71 6.90
CA THR A 231 1.81 15.35 7.52
C THR A 231 0.85 14.85 6.45
N THR A 232 0.13 13.77 6.74
CA THR A 232 -0.90 13.23 5.87
C THR A 232 -2.22 13.18 6.61
N ALA A 233 -3.28 13.67 5.98
CA ALA A 233 -4.65 13.46 6.40
C ALA A 233 -5.36 12.58 5.37
N PHE A 234 -6.29 11.75 5.82
CA PHE A 234 -7.10 10.94 4.91
C PHE A 234 -8.51 10.72 5.41
N VAL A 235 -9.38 10.42 4.46
CA VAL A 235 -10.74 9.93 4.66
C VAL A 235 -10.91 8.67 3.84
N SER A 236 -11.59 7.68 4.41
CA SER A 236 -12.00 6.47 3.73
C SER A 236 -13.49 6.28 3.94
N TYR A 237 -14.17 5.82 2.90
CA TYR A 237 -15.56 5.42 2.94
C TYR A 237 -15.66 4.03 2.33
N ARG A 238 -16.25 3.10 3.08
CA ARG A 238 -16.59 1.76 2.61
C ARG A 238 -18.08 1.54 2.83
N ARG A 239 -18.75 1.04 1.82
CA ARG A 239 -20.11 0.53 1.92
C ARG A 239 -20.05 -0.99 1.93
N LEU A 240 -20.56 -1.61 2.98
CA LEU A 240 -20.76 -3.05 3.03
C LEU A 240 -21.76 -3.45 1.95
N VAL A 241 -21.53 -4.61 1.33
CA VAL A 241 -22.37 -5.15 0.25
C VAL A 241 -22.55 -6.66 0.39
N GLY A 242 -23.53 -7.20 -0.34
CA GLY A 242 -23.86 -8.62 -0.32
C GLY A 242 -24.13 -9.12 1.09
N ASP A 243 -23.62 -10.31 1.40
CA ASP A 243 -23.87 -10.97 2.68
C ASP A 243 -23.43 -10.15 3.90
N ALA A 244 -22.43 -9.27 3.74
CA ALA A 244 -21.98 -8.39 4.83
C ALA A 244 -22.99 -7.29 5.13
N ALA A 245 -23.66 -6.72 4.10
CA ALA A 245 -24.70 -5.72 4.28
C ALA A 245 -26.00 -6.32 4.83
N ASP A 246 -26.34 -7.53 4.39
CA ASP A 246 -27.57 -8.22 4.78
C ASP A 246 -27.53 -8.78 6.21
N SER A 247 -26.37 -8.72 6.86
CA SER A 247 -26.17 -9.15 8.25
C SER A 247 -27.16 -8.48 9.22
N PRO A 248 -27.91 -9.26 10.01
CA PRO A 248 -28.75 -8.72 11.08
C PRO A 248 -28.00 -7.86 12.09
N ILE A 249 -26.71 -8.15 12.34
CA ILE A 249 -25.86 -7.35 13.22
C ILE A 249 -25.65 -5.95 12.64
N VAL A 250 -25.28 -5.87 11.35
CA VAL A 250 -25.06 -4.60 10.66
C VAL A 250 -26.35 -3.79 10.58
N ARG A 251 -27.48 -4.44 10.29
CA ARG A 251 -28.76 -3.76 10.09
C ARG A 251 -29.42 -3.28 11.39
N THR A 252 -29.21 -4.01 12.50
CA THR A 252 -29.87 -3.72 13.78
C THR A 252 -28.99 -2.93 14.74
N PHE A 253 -27.69 -3.20 14.74
CA PHE A 253 -26.74 -2.66 15.72
C PHE A 253 -25.62 -1.82 15.11
N GLY A 254 -25.55 -1.74 13.79
CA GLY A 254 -24.41 -1.15 13.10
C GLY A 254 -24.81 -0.29 11.92
N SER A 255 -23.94 -0.26 10.91
CA SER A 255 -24.13 0.55 9.71
C SER A 255 -23.48 -0.12 8.49
N GLU A 256 -24.17 -0.13 7.35
CA GLU A 256 -23.53 -0.49 6.07
C GLU A 256 -22.46 0.53 5.66
N ASN A 257 -22.58 1.77 6.13
CA ASN A 257 -21.71 2.88 5.80
C ASN A 257 -20.61 3.01 6.83
N GLN A 258 -19.40 2.67 6.42
CA GLN A 258 -18.21 2.58 7.27
C GLN A 258 -17.28 3.74 6.89
N VAL A 259 -17.17 4.74 7.76
CA VAL A 259 -16.32 5.93 7.55
C VAL A 259 -15.07 5.82 8.41
N GLY A 260 -13.91 6.09 7.81
CA GLY A 260 -12.64 6.18 8.52
C GLY A 260 -11.95 7.52 8.26
N LEU A 261 -11.30 8.06 9.28
CA LEU A 261 -10.48 9.26 9.21
C LEU A 261 -9.11 8.96 9.79
N GLY A 262 -8.08 9.64 9.34
CA GLY A 262 -6.82 9.58 10.06
C GLY A 262 -5.82 10.65 9.71
N LEU A 263 -4.84 10.76 10.59
CA LEU A 263 -3.74 11.69 10.53
C LEU A 263 -2.43 10.92 10.74
N THR A 264 -1.41 11.31 10.00
CA THR A 264 -0.07 10.75 10.10
C THR A 264 0.94 11.89 10.10
N ALA A 265 1.80 11.93 11.09
CA ALA A 265 2.99 12.78 11.08
C ALA A 265 4.21 11.90 10.86
N SER A 266 5.08 12.27 9.94
CA SER A 266 6.29 11.51 9.62
C SER A 266 7.53 12.39 9.69
N TYR A 267 8.60 11.83 10.26
CA TYR A 267 9.92 12.43 10.39
C TYR A 267 10.97 11.54 9.72
N SER A 268 11.64 12.07 8.71
CA SER A 268 12.66 11.36 7.93
C SER A 268 14.06 11.87 8.24
N PHE A 269 15.00 10.96 8.46
CA PHE A 269 16.41 11.28 8.69
C PHE A 269 17.34 10.23 8.06
N GLY A 270 18.52 10.68 7.64
CA GLY A 270 19.55 9.82 7.08
C GLY A 270 20.38 9.11 8.16
N ILE A 271 20.75 7.87 7.88
CA ILE A 271 21.69 7.05 8.65
C ILE A 271 22.69 6.38 7.71
N GLY A 272 23.98 6.59 7.97
CA GLY A 272 25.09 6.14 7.11
C GLY A 272 25.73 7.31 6.35
N ARG A 273 27.06 7.27 6.23
CA ARG A 273 27.85 8.10 5.31
C ARG A 273 28.10 7.30 4.05
#